data_AF-A0AAW7WCK2-F1
#
_entry.id   AF-A0AAW7WCK2-F1
#
_cell.length_a   1.000
_cell.length_b   1.000
_cell.length_c   1.000
_cell.angle_alpha   90.00
_cell.angle_beta   90.00
_cell.angle_gamma   90.00
#
_symmetry.space_group_name_H-M   'P 1'
#
loop_
_entity.id
_entity.type
_entity.pdbx_description
1 polymer ?
#
loop_
_entity_poly.entity_id
_entity_poly.type
_entity_poly.pdbx_seq_one_letter_code
_entity_poly.pdbx_strand_id
1 'polypeptide(L)'
;MHPAVRDDRIWFQNNPAAVVRFRKAIAGEFEAVANHGGGVPVFRPSFCRTKAPTRWVAVVDLMRLIETEQGDINEPTARLRLKIPALRSKNRKCLAERELKQAIAAELLASLETDNDTIAA
;
A
#
# COMPACT_ATOMS: atom_id res chain seq x y z
N MET A 1 7.74 -15.04 -9.45
CA MET A 1 7.12 -13.75 -9.08
C MET A 1 5.63 -13.81 -9.39
N HIS A 2 4.75 -13.52 -8.44
CA HIS A 2 3.29 -13.60 -8.64
C HIS A 2 2.83 -12.63 -9.75
N PRO A 3 1.92 -13.01 -10.67
CA PRO A 3 1.50 -12.17 -11.81
C PRO A 3 1.06 -10.76 -11.41
N ALA A 4 0.28 -10.66 -10.33
CA ALA A 4 -0.15 -9.38 -9.77
C ALA A 4 1.00 -8.39 -9.47
N VAL A 5 2.19 -8.88 -9.08
CA VAL A 5 3.36 -8.03 -8.79
C VAL A 5 3.92 -7.44 -10.09
N ARG A 6 3.94 -8.24 -11.16
CA ARG A 6 4.39 -7.81 -12.49
C ARG A 6 3.44 -6.75 -13.04
N ASP A 7 2.14 -6.98 -12.94
CA ASP A 7 1.12 -6.07 -13.44
C ASP A 7 1.12 -4.73 -12.72
N ASP A 8 1.41 -4.74 -11.41
CA ASP A 8 1.57 -3.51 -10.63
C ASP A 8 2.82 -2.75 -11.02
N ARG A 9 3.93 -3.45 -11.25
CA ARG A 9 5.16 -2.83 -11.76
C ARG A 9 4.90 -2.09 -13.07
N ILE A 10 4.35 -2.78 -14.07
CA ILE A 10 4.05 -2.20 -15.39
C ILE A 10 3.09 -1.01 -15.24
N TRP A 11 2.08 -1.11 -14.37
CA TRP A 11 1.15 -0.02 -14.16
C TRP A 11 1.81 1.23 -13.59
N PHE A 12 2.68 1.10 -12.58
CA PHE A 12 3.40 2.25 -12.01
C PHE A 12 4.42 2.86 -12.98
N GLN A 13 5.02 2.07 -13.86
CA GLN A 13 5.86 2.58 -14.95
C GLN A 13 5.06 3.45 -15.92
N ASN A 14 3.84 3.02 -16.25
CA ASN A 14 2.93 3.79 -17.11
C ASN A 14 2.20 4.95 -16.38
N ASN A 15 2.31 5.02 -15.05
CA ASN A 15 1.67 6.05 -14.23
C ASN A 15 2.70 6.63 -13.25
N PRO A 16 3.70 7.39 -13.74
CA PRO A 16 4.86 7.80 -12.93
C PRO A 16 4.49 8.73 -11.77
N ALA A 17 3.42 9.52 -11.89
CA ALA A 17 2.95 10.40 -10.81
C ALA A 17 2.06 9.68 -9.76
N ALA A 18 1.69 8.41 -9.98
CA ALA A 18 0.85 7.69 -9.04
C ALA A 18 1.68 7.11 -7.90
N VAL A 19 1.22 7.37 -6.67
CA VAL A 19 1.77 6.76 -5.44
C VAL A 19 0.98 5.51 -5.05
N VAL A 20 -0.34 5.52 -5.26
CA VAL A 20 -1.23 4.42 -4.88
C VAL A 20 -2.00 3.90 -6.09
N ARG A 21 -2.01 2.58 -6.26
CA ARG A 21 -2.87 1.87 -7.20
C ARG A 21 -3.97 1.14 -6.45
N PHE A 22 -5.22 1.45 -6.76
CA PHE A 22 -6.38 0.69 -6.30
C PHE A 22 -6.86 -0.27 -7.37
N ARG A 23 -6.93 -1.56 -7.06
CA ARG A 23 -7.46 -2.59 -7.97
C ARG A 23 -8.20 -3.69 -7.23
N LYS A 24 -8.90 -4.56 -7.97
CA LYS A 24 -9.45 -5.80 -7.41
C LYS A 24 -8.30 -6.71 -6.97
N ALA A 25 -8.55 -7.47 -5.90
CA ALA A 25 -7.65 -8.51 -5.46
C ALA A 25 -7.58 -9.63 -6.51
N ILE A 26 -6.40 -10.24 -6.64
CA ILE A 26 -6.18 -11.41 -7.49
C ILE A 26 -6.04 -12.62 -6.58
N ALA A 27 -6.59 -13.76 -6.98
CA ALA A 27 -6.49 -15.00 -6.23
C ALA A 27 -5.02 -15.37 -5.99
N GLY A 28 -4.69 -15.84 -4.78
CA GLY A 28 -3.34 -16.26 -4.42
C GLY A 28 -2.33 -15.12 -4.16
N GLU A 29 -2.68 -13.83 -4.37
CA GLU A 29 -1.67 -12.76 -4.33
C GLU A 29 -1.04 -12.53 -2.94
N PHE A 30 -1.68 -13.03 -1.89
CA PHE A 30 -1.20 -12.99 -0.51
C PHE A 30 -0.90 -14.38 0.08
N GLU A 31 -0.95 -15.42 -0.75
CA GLU A 31 -0.72 -16.80 -0.30
C GLU A 31 0.68 -16.97 0.28
N ALA A 32 1.68 -16.35 -0.33
CA ALA A 32 3.04 -16.33 0.23
C ALA A 32 3.09 -15.75 1.65
N VAL A 33 2.35 -14.67 1.94
CA VAL A 33 2.30 -14.07 3.28
C VAL A 33 1.63 -15.02 4.27
N ALA A 34 0.50 -15.62 3.87
CA ALA A 34 -0.22 -16.59 4.68
C ALA A 34 0.63 -17.83 5.00
N ASN A 35 1.39 -18.34 4.02
CA ASN A 35 2.24 -19.52 4.17
C ASN A 35 3.40 -19.33 5.15
N HIS A 36 3.83 -18.08 5.39
CA HIS A 36 4.87 -17.75 6.37
C HIS A 36 4.28 -17.35 7.74
N GLY A 37 3.00 -17.65 7.99
CA GLY A 37 2.32 -17.32 9.26
C GLY A 37 1.99 -15.84 9.42
N GLY A 38 2.21 -15.02 8.38
CA GLY A 38 1.92 -13.60 8.40
C GLY A 38 0.43 -13.30 8.21
N GLY A 39 -0.07 -12.32 8.97
CA GLY A 39 -1.37 -11.71 8.70
C GLY A 39 -1.31 -10.85 7.44
N VAL A 40 -2.26 -11.02 6.53
CA VAL A 40 -2.36 -10.13 5.36
C VAL A 40 -2.72 -8.74 5.85
N PRO A 41 -1.91 -7.70 5.58
CA PRO A 41 -2.18 -6.38 6.11
C PRO A 41 -3.44 -5.80 5.47
N VAL A 42 -4.29 -5.20 6.30
CA VAL A 42 -5.58 -4.65 5.91
C VAL A 42 -5.58 -3.16 6.22
N PHE A 43 -6.00 -2.35 5.24
CA PHE A 43 -6.31 -0.95 5.46
C PHE A 43 -7.80 -0.72 5.22
N ARG A 44 -8.46 -0.06 6.17
CA ARG A 44 -9.88 0.26 6.09
C ARG A 44 -10.05 1.78 6.23
N PRO A 45 -10.41 2.48 5.14
CA PRO A 45 -10.71 3.91 5.23
C PRO A 45 -11.84 4.18 6.22
N SER A 46 -11.78 5.32 6.90
CA SER A 46 -12.69 5.73 7.97
C SER A 46 -14.17 5.71 7.54
N PHE A 47 -14.44 6.07 6.28
CA PHE A 47 -15.77 6.11 5.70
C PHE A 47 -16.32 4.73 5.28
N CYS A 48 -15.53 3.65 5.40
CA CYS A 48 -15.96 2.30 5.08
C CYS A 48 -16.52 1.60 6.32
N ARG A 49 -17.64 0.88 6.16
CA ARG A 49 -18.21 0.05 7.23
C ARG A 49 -17.19 -0.97 7.74
N THR A 50 -17.13 -1.21 9.05
CA THR A 50 -16.18 -2.10 9.71
C THR A 50 -16.20 -3.54 9.17
N LYS A 51 -17.38 -4.05 8.77
CA LYS A 51 -17.55 -5.41 8.23
C LYS A 51 -17.53 -5.48 6.69
N ALA A 52 -17.21 -4.39 5.99
CA ALA A 52 -17.20 -4.42 4.52
C ALA A 52 -16.11 -5.37 4.01
N PRO A 53 -16.39 -6.20 2.98
CA PRO A 53 -15.46 -7.21 2.50
C PRO A 53 -14.24 -6.57 1.82
N THR A 54 -13.06 -7.10 2.12
CA THR A 54 -11.76 -6.57 1.66
C THR A 54 -11.28 -7.27 0.39
N ARG A 55 -12.06 -7.13 -0.69
CA ARG A 55 -11.81 -7.80 -2.00
C ARG A 55 -10.97 -6.96 -2.98
N TRP A 56 -10.42 -5.85 -2.51
CA TRP A 56 -9.59 -4.95 -3.29
C TRP A 56 -8.22 -4.84 -2.64
N VAL A 57 -7.26 -4.32 -3.40
CA VAL A 57 -5.90 -4.05 -2.94
C VAL A 57 -5.54 -2.61 -3.22
N ALA A 58 -4.94 -1.98 -2.22
CA ALA A 58 -4.15 -0.77 -2.36
C ALA A 58 -2.67 -1.20 -2.47
N VAL A 59 -2.03 -0.87 -3.57
CA VAL A 59 -0.59 -1.04 -3.76
C VAL A 59 0.02 0.35 -3.62
N VAL A 60 0.94 0.51 -2.68
CA VAL A 60 1.62 1.77 -2.40
C VAL A 60 3.07 1.61 -2.80
N ASP A 61 3.56 2.52 -3.63
CA ASP A 61 4.98 2.64 -3.92
C ASP A 61 5.61 3.51 -2.82
N LEU A 62 6.42 2.90 -1.95
CA LEU A 62 6.95 3.56 -0.76
C LEU A 62 8.03 4.59 -1.12
N MET A 63 8.82 4.34 -2.17
CA MET A 63 9.84 5.30 -2.59
C MET A 63 9.17 6.57 -3.13
N ARG A 64 8.13 6.42 -3.95
CA ARG A 64 7.34 7.58 -4.44
C ARG A 64 6.49 8.27 -3.37
N LEU A 65 6.32 7.64 -2.20
CA LEU A 65 5.68 8.30 -1.07
C LEU A 65 6.64 9.28 -0.38
N ILE A 66 7.95 8.97 -0.40
CA ILE A 66 9.02 9.71 0.29
C ILE A 66 9.69 10.71 -0.67
N GLU A 67 9.89 10.33 -1.93
CA GLU A 67 10.60 11.12 -2.93
C GLU A 67 9.66 12.09 -3.66
N THR A 68 10.10 13.36 -3.75
CA THR A 68 9.50 14.39 -4.62
C THR A 68 10.01 14.34 -6.05
N GLU A 69 11.09 13.59 -6.34
CA GLU A 69 11.66 13.47 -7.68
C GLU A 69 11.45 12.07 -8.25
N GLN A 70 11.13 11.99 -9.54
CA GLN A 70 10.95 10.73 -10.24
C GLN A 70 12.27 9.94 -10.27
N GLY A 71 12.43 8.99 -9.34
CA GLY A 71 13.42 7.93 -9.44
C GLY A 71 13.30 7.17 -10.77
N ASP A 72 14.38 6.51 -11.20
CA ASP A 72 14.44 5.80 -12.47
C ASP A 72 13.28 4.78 -12.56
N ILE A 73 12.58 4.78 -13.70
CA ILE A 73 11.42 3.92 -14.00
C ILE A 73 11.77 2.42 -13.88
N ASN A 74 13.08 2.11 -13.94
CA ASN A 74 13.60 0.76 -13.83
C ASN A 74 14.12 0.38 -12.43
N GLU A 75 14.16 1.30 -11.48
CA GLU A 75 14.70 1.01 -10.15
C GLU A 75 13.75 0.08 -9.36
N PRO A 76 14.28 -0.94 -8.65
CA PRO A 76 13.47 -1.78 -7.79
C PRO A 76 12.85 -0.97 -6.64
N THR A 77 11.59 -0.56 -6.78
CA THR A 77 10.87 0.13 -5.71
C THR A 77 10.23 -0.83 -4.70
N ALA A 78 10.35 -0.48 -3.42
CA ALA A 78 9.65 -1.15 -2.35
C ALA A 78 8.14 -0.86 -2.44
N ARG A 79 7.32 -1.91 -2.47
CA ARG A 79 5.85 -1.76 -2.60
C ARG A 79 5.10 -2.47 -1.50
N LEU A 80 4.28 -1.70 -0.78
CA LEU A 80 3.36 -2.20 0.23
C LEU A 80 2.03 -2.59 -0.45
N ARG A 81 1.46 -3.73 -0.06
CA ARG A 81 0.21 -4.26 -0.62
C ARG A 81 -0.76 -4.53 0.51
N LEU A 82 -1.90 -3.84 0.49
CA LEU A 82 -2.88 -3.85 1.58
C LEU A 82 -4.23 -4.29 1.04
N LYS A 83 -4.89 -5.22 1.75
CA LYS A 83 -6.30 -5.53 1.48
C LYS A 83 -7.17 -4.35 1.90
N ILE A 84 -8.10 -3.96 1.04
CA ILE A 84 -9.02 -2.84 1.29
C ILE A 84 -10.46 -3.17 0.87
N PRO A 85 -11.46 -2.48 1.43
CA PRO A 85 -12.82 -2.52 0.91
C PRO A 85 -12.91 -1.99 -0.54
N ALA A 86 -13.97 -2.36 -1.26
CA ALA A 86 -14.17 -1.91 -2.63
C ALA A 86 -14.40 -0.38 -2.73
N LEU A 87 -13.58 0.31 -3.52
CA LEU A 87 -13.68 1.75 -3.77
C LEU A 87 -14.12 2.03 -5.21
N ARG A 88 -15.44 2.16 -5.41
CA ARG A 88 -16.02 2.28 -6.76
C ARG A 88 -15.96 3.70 -7.35
N SER A 89 -16.08 4.74 -6.52
CA SER A 89 -16.09 6.14 -6.97
C SER A 89 -14.69 6.78 -6.92
N LYS A 90 -14.38 7.66 -7.87
CA LYS A 90 -13.13 8.45 -7.88
C LYS A 90 -12.93 9.26 -6.59
N ASN A 91 -13.98 9.91 -6.08
CA ASN A 91 -13.91 10.71 -4.84
C ASN A 91 -13.48 9.85 -3.64
N ARG A 92 -14.10 8.68 -3.43
CA ARG A 92 -13.69 7.75 -2.36
C ARG A 92 -12.26 7.22 -2.53
N LYS A 93 -11.79 7.01 -3.77
CA LYS A 93 -10.39 6.61 -4.01
C LYS A 93 -9.43 7.72 -3.56
N CYS A 94 -9.72 8.97 -3.91
CA CYS A 94 -8.91 10.12 -3.50
C CYS A 94 -8.90 10.30 -1.97
N LEU A 95 -10.07 10.18 -1.32
CA LEU A 95 -10.16 10.23 0.15
C LEU A 95 -9.37 9.10 0.81
N ALA A 96 -9.54 7.86 0.34
CA ALA A 96 -8.81 6.70 0.86
C ALA A 96 -7.30 6.81 0.63
N GLU A 97 -6.87 7.36 -0.51
CA GLU A 97 -5.46 7.61 -0.78
C GLU A 97 -4.86 8.58 0.22
N ARG A 98 -5.55 9.68 0.52
CA ARG A 98 -5.09 10.65 1.51
C ARG A 98 -4.99 10.04 2.91
N GLU A 99 -6.04 9.35 3.36
CA GLU A 99 -6.03 8.66 4.66
C GLU A 99 -4.93 7.61 4.73
N LEU A 100 -4.69 6.87 3.64
CA LEU A 100 -3.67 5.84 3.58
C LEU A 100 -2.26 6.44 3.68
N LYS A 101 -1.98 7.53 2.95
CA LYS A 101 -0.68 8.22 3.03
C LYS A 101 -0.42 8.76 4.44
N GLN A 102 -1.44 9.35 5.07
CA GLN A 102 -1.35 9.83 6.45
C GLN A 102 -1.09 8.70 7.45
N ALA A 103 -1.81 7.57 7.32
CA ALA A 103 -1.63 6.42 8.20
C ALA A 103 -0.22 5.80 8.06
N ILE A 104 0.28 5.69 6.83
CA ILE A 104 1.65 5.18 6.59
C ILE A 104 2.68 6.15 7.19
N ALA A 105 2.54 7.45 6.96
CA ALA A 105 3.46 8.44 7.53
C ALA A 105 3.46 8.41 9.07
N ALA A 106 2.28 8.31 9.68
CA ALA A 106 2.15 8.21 11.14
C ALA A 106 2.84 6.95 11.70
N GLU A 107 2.66 5.79 11.05
CA GLU A 107 3.30 4.54 11.46
C GLU A 107 4.83 4.60 11.33
N LEU A 108 5.32 5.14 10.22
CA LEU A 108 6.76 5.30 9.99
C LEU A 108 7.38 6.25 11.02
N LEU A 109 6.70 7.35 11.36
CA LEU A 109 7.15 8.28 12.41
C LEU A 109 7.17 7.62 13.79
N ALA A 110 6.11 6.89 14.15
CA ALA A 110 6.04 6.18 15.43
C ALA A 110 7.13 5.10 15.56
N SER A 111 7.47 4.43 14.45
CA SER A 111 8.55 3.44 14.41
C SER A 111 9.91 4.09 14.70
N LEU A 112 10.17 5.28 14.14
CA LEU A 112 11.43 6.02 14.37
C LEU A 112 11.56 6.51 15.81
N GLU A 113 10.46 6.94 16.44
CA GLU A 113 10.45 7.34 17.85
C GLU A 113 10.79 6.15 18.77
N THR A 114 10.22 4.98 18.48
CA THR A 114 10.46 3.74 19.24
C THR A 114 11.91 3.25 19.12
N ASP A 115 12.50 3.35 17.92
CA ASP A 115 13.89 2.96 17.67
C ASP A 115 14.88 3.88 18.41
N ASN A 116 14.59 5.18 18.51
CA ASN A 116 15.42 6.14 19.25
C ASN A 116 15.40 5.88 20.76
N ASP A 117 14.24 5.51 21.32
CA ASP A 117 14.10 5.17 22.73
C ASP A 117 14.84 3.87 23.10
N THR A 118 15.02 2.97 22.14
CA THR A 118 15.73 1.68 22.34
C THR A 118 17.26 1.83 22.35
N ILE A 119 17.82 2.90 21.78
CA ILE A 119 19.27 3.17 21.76
C ILE A 119 19.72 3.97 23.00
N ALA A 120 18.79 4.66 23.66
CA ALA A 120 19.08 5.49 24.84
C ALA A 120 18.93 4.74 26.19
N ALA A 121 18.61 3.44 26.18
CA ALA A 121 18.43 2.58 27.36
C ALA A 121 19.51 1.50 27.47
#